data_AF-A0A662ZJ62-F1
#
_entry.id   AF-A0A662ZJ62-F1
#
_cell.length_a   1.000
_cell.length_b   1.000
_cell.length_c   1.000
_cell.angle_alpha   90.00
_cell.angle_beta   90.00
_cell.angle_gamma   90.00
#
_symmetry.space_group_name_H-M   'P 1'
#
loop_
_entity.id
_entity.type
_entity.pdbx_description
1 polymer ?
#
loop_
_entity_poly.entity_id
_entity_poly.type
_entity_poly.pdbx_seq_one_letter_code
_entity_poly.pdbx_strand_id
1 'polypeptide(L)'
;MKRQSGFTLIELVVVIVILGILAATAAPKFMNLQSDARISALNGLKASVKSASAMIYSKAILAGKEKDASGKKVCANGPESTATSTCTDEITIAYGYPTGDAAGIIATLQDGAAACASFTCAEGTDYDWGYDTKDSVRE
;
A
#
# COMPACT_ATOMS: atom_id res chain seq x y z
N MET A 1 49.93 38.70 5.55
CA MET A 1 48.65 38.77 4.83
C MET A 1 48.50 37.50 3.99
N LYS A 2 47.58 36.59 4.35
CA LYS A 2 47.30 35.40 3.52
C LYS A 2 46.51 35.86 2.29
N ARG A 3 46.97 35.51 1.10
CA ARG A 3 46.22 35.76 -0.15
C ARG A 3 45.01 34.82 -0.16
N GLN A 4 43.80 35.40 -0.16
CA GLN A 4 42.57 34.67 -0.37
C GLN A 4 42.49 34.31 -1.86
N SER A 5 42.66 33.04 -2.18
CA SER A 5 42.42 32.50 -3.51
C SER A 5 40.92 32.54 -3.76
N GLY A 6 40.45 33.51 -4.54
CA GLY A 6 39.07 33.56 -4.99
C GLY A 6 38.74 32.41 -5.93
N PHE A 7 37.51 31.90 -5.86
CA PHE A 7 36.97 30.96 -6.82
C PHE A 7 36.92 31.62 -8.20
N THR A 8 37.39 30.93 -9.24
CA THR A 8 37.36 31.49 -10.60
C THR A 8 35.97 31.30 -11.21
N LEU A 9 35.49 32.24 -12.03
CA LEU A 9 34.19 32.10 -12.69
C LEU A 9 34.13 30.85 -13.58
N ILE A 10 35.25 30.46 -14.19
CA ILE A 10 35.34 29.25 -15.02
C ILE A 10 35.14 27.97 -14.22
N GLU A 11 35.59 27.93 -12.98
CA GLU A 11 35.45 26.77 -12.09
C GLU A 11 33.99 26.52 -11.74
N LEU A 12 33.22 27.59 -11.49
CA LEU A 12 31.79 27.51 -11.27
C LEU A 12 31.04 27.04 -12.54
N VAL A 13 31.42 27.53 -13.71
CA VAL A 13 30.80 27.15 -14.99
C VAL A 13 31.06 25.67 -15.31
N VAL A 14 32.28 25.18 -15.11
CA VAL A 14 32.60 23.76 -15.38
C VAL A 14 31.80 22.83 -14.46
N VAL A 15 31.58 23.19 -13.20
CA VAL A 15 30.81 22.37 -12.25
C VAL A 15 29.35 22.22 -12.69
N ILE A 16 28.67 23.31 -13.06
CA ILE A 16 27.27 23.23 -13.51
C ILE A 16 27.13 22.46 -14.83
N VAL A 17 28.13 22.53 -15.71
CA VAL A 17 28.15 21.75 -16.95
C VAL A 17 28.25 20.26 -16.65
N ILE A 18 29.16 19.86 -15.76
CA ILE A 18 29.31 18.46 -15.33
C ILE A 18 28.01 17.95 -14.69
N LEU A 19 27.43 18.73 -13.77
CA LEU A 19 26.15 18.39 -13.14
C LEU A 19 25.01 18.30 -14.16
N GLY A 20 24.99 19.15 -15.19
CA GLY A 20 24.02 19.10 -16.27
C GLY A 20 24.06 17.80 -17.08
N ILE A 21 25.26 17.32 -17.42
CA ILE A 21 25.44 16.06 -18.15
C ILE A 21 25.05 14.86 -17.28
N LEU A 22 25.46 14.87 -16.00
CA LEU A 22 25.08 13.81 -15.06
C LEU A 22 23.56 13.77 -14.84
N ALA A 23 22.91 14.93 -14.73
CA ALA A 23 21.46 15.01 -14.57
C ALA A 23 20.72 14.50 -15.81
N ALA A 24 21.13 14.90 -17.02
CA ALA A 24 20.50 14.47 -18.27
C ALA A 24 20.56 12.94 -18.47
N THR A 25 21.64 12.29 -18.03
CA THR A 25 21.79 10.83 -18.14
C THR A 25 21.13 10.07 -16.97
N ALA A 26 21.06 10.66 -15.77
CA ALA A 26 20.46 10.02 -14.60
C ALA A 26 18.92 10.11 -14.57
N ALA A 27 18.34 11.19 -15.08
CA ALA A 27 16.89 11.43 -15.06
C ALA A 27 16.04 10.27 -15.64
N PRO A 28 16.29 9.73 -16.85
CA PRO A 28 15.47 8.64 -17.39
C PRO A 28 15.59 7.35 -16.56
N LYS A 29 16.78 7.06 -16.01
CA LYS A 29 17.00 5.90 -15.15
C LYS A 29 16.26 6.02 -13.82
N PHE A 30 16.23 7.22 -13.24
CA PHE A 30 15.51 7.49 -11.98
C PHE A 30 13.99 7.34 -12.12
N MET A 31 13.43 7.70 -13.28
CA MET A 31 12.00 7.50 -13.58
C MET A 31 11.63 6.02 -13.68
N ASN A 32 12.44 5.22 -14.37
CA ASN A 32 12.20 3.78 -14.50
C ASN A 32 12.27 3.08 -13.12
N LEU A 33 13.27 3.41 -12.31
CA LEU A 33 13.41 2.84 -10.96
C LEU A 33 12.21 3.14 -10.05
N GLN A 34 11.63 4.34 -10.15
CA GLN A 34 10.42 4.68 -9.39
C GLN A 34 9.21 3.85 -9.85
N SER A 35 9.02 3.69 -11.16
CA SER A 35 7.97 2.82 -11.70
C SER A 35 8.13 1.38 -11.21
N ASP A 36 9.34 0.83 -11.33
CA ASP A 36 9.64 -0.54 -10.91
C ASP A 36 9.45 -0.75 -9.41
N ALA A 37 9.86 0.23 -8.59
CA ALA A 37 9.64 0.19 -7.14
C ALA A 37 8.14 0.17 -6.80
N ARG A 38 7.32 0.97 -7.49
CA ARG A 38 5.86 0.98 -7.30
C ARG A 38 5.22 -0.34 -7.72
N ILE A 39 5.63 -0.89 -8.87
CA ILE A 39 5.15 -2.20 -9.34
C ILE A 39 5.52 -3.29 -8.33
N SER A 40 6.73 -3.26 -7.78
CA SER A 40 7.17 -4.20 -6.75
C SER A 40 6.32 -4.10 -5.47
N ALA A 41 6.05 -2.89 -5.00
CA ALA A 41 5.19 -2.65 -3.84
C ALA A 41 3.75 -3.17 -4.05
N LEU A 42 3.17 -2.90 -5.23
CA LEU A 42 1.84 -3.41 -5.60
C LEU A 42 1.81 -4.93 -5.70
N ASN A 43 2.86 -5.56 -6.24
CA ASN A 43 2.99 -7.01 -6.28
C ASN A 43 3.08 -7.59 -4.86
N GLY A 44 3.79 -6.93 -3.95
CA GLY A 44 3.82 -7.27 -2.53
C GLY A 44 2.44 -7.22 -1.89
N LEU A 45 1.71 -6.12 -2.08
CA LEU A 45 0.34 -5.97 -1.57
C LEU A 45 -0.60 -7.04 -2.13
N LYS A 46 -0.54 -7.31 -3.44
CA LYS A 46 -1.32 -8.36 -4.09
C LYS A 46 -1.04 -9.74 -3.48
N ALA A 47 0.22 -10.05 -3.18
CA ALA A 47 0.59 -11.30 -2.54
C ALA A 47 0.00 -11.41 -1.12
N SER A 48 0.07 -10.33 -0.33
CA SER A 48 -0.52 -10.26 1.01
C SER A 48 -2.03 -10.45 0.98
N VAL A 49 -2.74 -9.73 0.10
CA VAL A 49 -4.19 -9.87 -0.12
C VAL A 49 -4.55 -11.30 -0.51
N LYS A 50 -3.81 -11.90 -1.45
CA LYS A 50 -4.06 -13.28 -1.88
C LYS A 50 -3.87 -14.27 -0.73
N SER A 51 -2.81 -14.11 0.06
CA SER A 51 -2.54 -14.97 1.22
C SER A 51 -3.63 -14.84 2.29
N ALA A 52 -4.00 -13.61 2.65
CA ALA A 52 -5.06 -13.32 3.62
C ALA A 52 -6.40 -13.89 3.14
N SER A 53 -6.77 -13.67 1.87
CA SER A 53 -8.02 -14.18 1.30
C SER A 53 -8.12 -15.71 1.34
N ALA A 54 -7.01 -16.43 1.14
CA ALA A 54 -6.98 -17.89 1.24
C ALA A 54 -7.14 -18.37 2.70
N MET A 55 -6.57 -17.63 3.66
CA MET A 55 -6.75 -17.91 5.08
C MET A 55 -8.21 -17.70 5.51
N ILE A 56 -8.84 -16.61 5.06
CA ILE A 56 -10.25 -16.34 5.35
C ILE A 56 -11.17 -17.35 4.68
N TYR A 57 -10.86 -17.77 3.45
CA TYR A 57 -11.60 -18.83 2.79
C TYR A 57 -11.56 -20.15 3.57
N SER A 58 -10.39 -20.50 4.10
CA SER A 58 -10.25 -21.67 4.97
C SER A 58 -11.12 -21.55 6.23
N LYS A 59 -11.13 -20.37 6.85
CA LYS A 59 -12.01 -20.07 8.01
C LYS A 59 -13.49 -20.09 7.64
N ALA A 60 -13.85 -19.62 6.44
CA ALA A 60 -15.23 -19.62 5.96
C ALA A 60 -15.77 -21.04 5.75
N ILE A 61 -14.94 -21.97 5.23
CA ILE A 61 -15.31 -23.38 5.12
C ILE A 61 -15.53 -23.99 6.51
N LEU A 62 -14.65 -23.71 7.48
CA LEU A 62 -14.80 -24.20 8.85
C LEU A 62 -16.08 -23.66 9.52
N ALA A 63 -16.47 -22.43 9.17
CA ALA A 63 -17.72 -21.82 9.62
C ALA A 63 -18.97 -22.27 8.81
N GLY A 64 -18.80 -23.03 7.72
CA GLY A 64 -19.88 -23.41 6.80
C GLY A 64 -20.51 -22.24 6.06
N LYS A 65 -19.71 -21.21 5.73
CA LYS A 65 -20.12 -19.94 5.10
C LYS A 65 -19.51 -19.75 3.71
N GLU A 66 -18.91 -20.78 3.14
CA GLU A 66 -18.19 -20.73 1.87
C GLU A 66 -19.11 -20.54 0.65
N LYS A 67 -20.40 -20.88 0.77
CA LYS A 67 -21.41 -20.70 -0.30
C LYS A 67 -22.37 -19.56 -0.04
N ASP A 68 -22.28 -18.93 1.13
CA ASP A 68 -23.18 -17.86 1.48
C ASP A 68 -22.87 -16.60 0.64
N ALA A 69 -23.94 -15.94 0.18
CA ALA A 69 -23.84 -14.65 -0.47
C ALA A 69 -23.28 -13.58 0.50
N SER A 70 -22.98 -12.39 -0.04
CA SER A 70 -22.37 -11.27 0.70
C SER A 70 -23.06 -10.95 2.03
N GLY A 71 -22.26 -10.49 3.00
CA GLY A 71 -22.75 -9.98 4.29
C GLY A 71 -22.70 -11.00 5.44
N LYS A 72 -22.02 -12.14 5.25
CA LYS A 72 -21.68 -13.04 6.36
C LYS A 72 -20.37 -12.61 7.00
N LYS A 73 -20.20 -12.95 8.27
CA LYS A 73 -19.05 -12.55 9.07
C LYS A 73 -18.25 -13.78 9.47
N VAL A 74 -16.94 -13.67 9.44
CA VAL A 74 -15.99 -14.68 9.92
C VAL A 74 -14.99 -13.98 10.83
N CYS A 75 -14.49 -14.68 11.85
CA CYS A 75 -13.64 -14.08 12.85
C CYS A 75 -12.17 -14.08 12.42
N ALA A 76 -11.50 -12.93 12.61
CA ALA A 76 -10.07 -12.80 12.39
C ALA A 76 -9.30 -13.72 13.35
N ASN A 77 -9.69 -13.71 14.63
CA ASN A 77 -9.07 -14.49 15.70
C ASN A 77 -9.98 -15.63 16.18
N GLY A 78 -9.56 -16.89 15.97
CA GLY A 78 -10.26 -18.07 16.47
C GLY A 78 -11.09 -18.86 15.44
N PRO A 79 -11.54 -20.09 15.81
CA PRO A 79 -12.23 -21.02 14.91
C PRO A 79 -13.76 -20.83 14.84
N GLU A 80 -14.33 -19.88 15.58
CA GLU A 80 -15.77 -19.81 15.76
C GLU A 80 -16.39 -18.60 15.09
N SER A 81 -16.97 -18.79 13.90
CA SER A 81 -18.08 -17.97 13.42
C SER A 81 -19.29 -18.87 13.16
N THR A 82 -19.84 -19.42 14.25
CA THR A 82 -21.27 -19.74 14.21
C THR A 82 -21.99 -18.40 14.40
N ALA A 83 -23.19 -18.18 13.86
CA ALA A 83 -23.89 -16.89 13.84
C ALA A 83 -24.15 -16.18 15.21
N THR A 84 -23.58 -16.68 16.30
CA THR A 84 -23.70 -16.22 17.69
C THR A 84 -22.34 -16.08 18.42
N SER A 85 -21.19 -16.36 17.80
CA SER A 85 -19.89 -16.14 18.46
C SER A 85 -19.49 -14.66 18.40
N THR A 86 -19.31 -14.06 19.58
CA THR A 86 -18.92 -12.65 19.77
C THR A 86 -17.45 -12.48 19.42
N CYS A 87 -17.15 -12.28 18.15
CA CYS A 87 -15.81 -11.94 17.69
C CYS A 87 -15.61 -10.43 17.81
N THR A 88 -14.48 -10.03 18.39
CA THR A 88 -14.10 -8.62 18.49
C THR A 88 -13.70 -8.04 17.14
N ASP A 89 -13.20 -8.90 16.24
CA ASP A 89 -12.70 -8.55 14.92
C ASP A 89 -13.38 -9.43 13.86
N GLU A 90 -14.41 -8.88 13.23
CA GLU A 90 -15.21 -9.58 12.21
C GLU A 90 -14.80 -9.14 10.80
N ILE A 91 -14.67 -10.12 9.93
CA ILE A 91 -14.38 -9.96 8.51
C ILE A 91 -15.64 -10.29 7.74
N THR A 92 -16.10 -9.35 6.91
CA THR A 92 -17.26 -9.52 6.04
C THR A 92 -16.87 -10.26 4.78
N ILE A 93 -17.50 -11.40 4.55
CA ILE A 93 -17.23 -12.31 3.44
C ILE A 93 -18.40 -12.40 2.46
N ALA A 94 -18.06 -12.77 1.23
CA ALA A 94 -18.96 -13.17 0.16
C ALA A 94 -18.38 -14.41 -0.53
N TYR A 95 -19.15 -15.50 -0.59
CA TYR A 95 -18.70 -16.78 -1.16
C TYR A 95 -17.37 -17.26 -0.58
N GLY A 96 -17.21 -17.11 0.74
CA GLY A 96 -16.00 -17.48 1.48
C GLY A 96 -14.81 -16.54 1.34
N TYR A 97 -14.84 -15.54 0.46
CA TYR A 97 -13.76 -14.56 0.31
C TYR A 97 -14.11 -13.23 1.00
N PRO A 98 -13.12 -12.45 1.45
CA PRO A 98 -13.39 -11.12 1.97
C PRO A 98 -14.01 -10.23 0.89
N THR A 99 -14.98 -9.42 1.30
CA THR A 99 -15.59 -8.41 0.44
C THR A 99 -14.61 -7.28 0.12
N GLY A 100 -14.81 -6.60 -1.01
CA GLY A 100 -13.94 -5.49 -1.45
C GLY A 100 -14.12 -4.17 -0.69
N ASP A 101 -14.76 -4.20 0.48
CA ASP A 101 -15.00 -3.04 1.33
C ASP A 101 -14.09 -3.04 2.57
N ALA A 102 -14.20 -2.00 3.39
CA ALA A 102 -13.41 -1.85 4.61
C ALA A 102 -13.67 -2.97 5.63
N ALA A 103 -14.89 -3.51 5.66
CA ALA A 103 -15.27 -4.58 6.57
C ALA A 103 -14.80 -5.97 6.10
N GLY A 104 -14.44 -6.12 4.82
CA GLY A 104 -13.83 -7.31 4.25
C GLY A 104 -12.32 -7.18 4.15
N ILE A 105 -11.81 -6.72 3.01
CA ILE A 105 -10.39 -6.81 2.68
C ILE A 105 -9.48 -6.05 3.64
N ILE A 106 -9.88 -4.87 4.11
CA ILE A 106 -9.07 -4.09 5.04
C ILE A 106 -9.00 -4.78 6.40
N ALA A 107 -10.13 -5.28 6.90
CA ALA A 107 -10.21 -6.08 8.12
C ALA A 107 -9.39 -7.39 8.05
N THR A 108 -9.17 -7.97 6.85
CA THR A 108 -8.31 -9.16 6.71
C THR A 108 -6.82 -8.89 6.83
N LEU A 109 -6.40 -7.67 6.48
CA LEU A 109 -4.98 -7.29 6.46
C LEU A 109 -4.52 -6.71 7.79
N GLN A 110 -5.48 -6.30 8.63
CA GLN A 110 -5.24 -5.70 9.94
C GLN A 110 -5.84 -6.63 10.99
N ASP A 111 -5.07 -7.61 11.43
CA ASP A 111 -5.47 -8.47 12.54
C ASP A 111 -5.48 -7.65 13.83
N GLY A 112 -6.67 -7.31 14.34
CA GLY A 112 -6.90 -6.73 15.66
C GLY A 112 -6.26 -5.36 15.91
N ALA A 113 -7.04 -4.30 15.83
CA ALA A 113 -6.83 -2.98 16.45
C ALA A 113 -5.41 -2.65 16.97
N ALA A 114 -4.45 -2.36 16.09
CA ALA A 114 -3.34 -1.45 16.37
C ALA A 114 -2.60 -1.04 15.10
N ALA A 115 -2.73 0.25 14.78
CA ALA A 115 -1.75 1.08 14.10
C ALA A 115 -1.41 0.73 12.64
N CYS A 116 -1.62 1.72 11.76
CA CYS A 116 -0.51 2.54 11.25
C CYS A 116 0.91 1.94 11.41
N ALA A 117 1.17 0.75 10.88
CA ALA A 117 2.48 0.14 10.85
C ALA A 117 3.06 0.36 9.45
N SER A 118 3.56 1.58 9.24
CA SER A 118 4.29 2.07 8.06
C SER A 118 3.50 2.47 6.80
N PHE A 119 2.53 3.38 6.96
CA PHE A 119 2.44 4.64 6.19
C PHE A 119 1.24 5.43 6.75
N THR A 120 1.52 6.35 7.67
CA THR A 120 0.67 7.46 8.17
C THR A 120 -0.85 7.27 8.10
N CYS A 121 -1.46 6.80 9.20
CA CYS A 121 -2.86 7.10 9.49
C CYS A 121 -2.91 8.49 10.15
N ALA A 122 -3.01 9.54 9.34
CA ALA A 122 -3.48 10.82 9.80
C ALA A 122 -5.00 10.86 9.56
N GLU A 123 -5.77 11.08 10.63
CA GLU A 123 -7.19 11.41 10.51
C GLU A 123 -7.31 12.68 9.63
N GLY A 124 -7.98 12.58 8.48
CA GLY A 124 -8.45 13.76 7.75
C GLY A 124 -7.99 13.99 6.31
N THR A 125 -7.46 13.01 5.57
CA THR A 125 -7.29 13.15 4.11
C THR A 125 -7.68 11.88 3.39
N ASP A 126 -8.36 12.06 2.26
CA ASP A 126 -8.96 11.03 1.40
C ASP A 126 -8.15 9.73 1.31
N TYR A 127 -8.85 8.62 1.46
CA TYR A 127 -8.36 7.28 1.17
C TYR A 127 -8.17 7.11 -0.35
N ASP A 128 -7.13 7.70 -0.93
CA ASP A 128 -6.78 7.43 -2.32
C ASP A 128 -5.67 6.38 -2.41
N TRP A 129 -6.09 5.11 -2.35
CA TRP A 129 -5.34 4.02 -2.97
C TRP A 129 -5.76 3.82 -4.44
N GLY A 130 -6.62 4.71 -4.95
CA GLY A 130 -6.88 4.86 -6.37
C GLY A 130 -5.77 5.66 -7.02
N TYR A 131 -5.61 5.45 -8.33
CA TYR A 131 -4.93 6.42 -9.16
C TYR A 131 -5.97 7.49 -9.49
N ASP A 132 -6.07 8.58 -8.72
CA ASP A 132 -6.87 9.71 -9.18
C ASP A 132 -6.20 10.32 -10.42
N THR A 133 -6.81 10.06 -11.57
CA THR A 133 -6.42 10.63 -12.87
C THR A 133 -6.63 12.15 -12.93
N LYS A 134 -7.34 12.76 -11.97
CA LYS A 134 -7.71 14.18 -12.00
C LYS A 134 -6.59 15.15 -11.66
N ASP A 135 -5.53 14.72 -10.97
CA ASP A 135 -4.43 15.62 -10.57
C ASP A 135 -3.28 15.68 -11.58
N SER A 136 -3.40 15.01 -12.73
CA SER A 136 -2.38 15.05 -13.80
C SER A 136 -2.53 16.21 -14.79
N VAL A 137 -3.48 17.13 -14.58
CA VAL A 137 -3.77 18.25 -15.51
C VAL A 137 -3.84 19.62 -14.81
N ARG A 138 -3.16 19.82 -13.67
CA ARG A 138 -2.95 21.16 -13.13
C ARG A 138 -1.46 21.43 -12.91
N GLU A 139 -0.99 22.33 -13.77
CA GLU A 139 0.32 23.01 -13.83
C GLU A 139 1.47 22.25 -14.52
#